data_AF-A0A699TBQ9-F1
#
_entry.id   AF-A0A699TBQ9-F1
#
_cell.length_a   1.000
_cell.length_b   1.000
_cell.length_c   1.000
_cell.angle_alpha   90.00
_cell.angle_beta   90.00
_cell.angle_gamma   90.00
#
_symmetry.space_group_name_H-M   'P 1'
#
loop_
_entity.id
_entity.type
_entity.pdbx_description
1 polymer ?
#
loop_
_entity_poly.entity_id
_entity_poly.type
_entity_poly.pdbx_seq_one_letter_code
_entity_poly.pdbx_strand_id
1 'polypeptide(L)'
;HGYWASLRVEPDLISRIKEAQKEDSEIWTIVENLDEQTEFRLDEDDVLWQGTRLCVPNDATLREALLTEACSSTFSVHPGSTKMYHDLKQHFW
;
A
#
# COMPACT_ATOMS: atom_id res chain seq x y z
N HIS A 1 12.00 -32.06 -1.63
CA HIS A 1 12.86 -31.03 -1.02
C HIS A 1 12.75 -29.77 -1.87
N GLY A 2 12.17 -28.68 -1.32
CA GLY A 2 12.01 -27.34 -1.93
C GLY A 2 11.09 -27.31 -3.16
N TYR A 3 10.08 -26.48 -3.32
CA TYR A 3 10.00 -25.05 -3.03
C TYR A 3 8.51 -24.69 -2.85
N TRP A 4 8.10 -24.45 -1.61
CA TRP A 4 6.80 -23.87 -1.25
C TRP A 4 7.01 -22.49 -0.60
N ALA A 5 7.94 -21.70 -1.14
CA ALA A 5 8.38 -20.44 -0.54
C ALA A 5 7.99 -19.20 -1.37
N SER A 6 6.91 -19.27 -2.15
CA SER A 6 6.52 -18.18 -3.06
C SER A 6 5.30 -17.35 -2.63
N LEU A 7 4.78 -17.49 -1.40
CA LEU A 7 3.51 -16.83 -1.05
C LEU A 7 3.41 -16.32 0.40
N ARG A 8 4.53 -16.03 1.05
CA ARG A 8 4.55 -15.43 2.40
C ARG A 8 4.72 -13.90 2.38
N VAL A 9 4.31 -13.23 1.31
CA VAL A 9 4.33 -11.76 1.27
C VAL A 9 2.94 -11.12 1.47
N GLU A 10 1.84 -11.85 1.30
CA GLU A 10 0.53 -11.22 1.05
C GLU A 10 -0.38 -10.82 2.25
N PRO A 11 -0.15 -11.18 3.53
CA PRO A 11 -0.89 -10.55 4.64
C PRO A 11 -0.10 -9.48 5.42
N ASP A 12 1.24 -9.55 5.41
CA ASP A 12 2.08 -8.75 6.31
C ASP A 12 2.18 -7.29 5.86
N LEU A 13 2.36 -7.05 4.56
CA LEU A 13 2.61 -5.68 4.07
C LEU A 13 1.38 -4.78 4.16
N ILE A 14 0.20 -5.28 3.76
CA ILE A 14 -1.05 -4.53 3.90
C ILE A 14 -1.35 -4.27 5.38
N SER A 15 -1.20 -5.28 6.23
CA SER A 15 -1.40 -5.11 7.68
C SER A 15 -0.43 -4.08 8.27
N ARG A 16 0.84 -4.11 7.85
CA ARG A 16 1.83 -3.10 8.28
C ARG A 16 1.51 -1.70 7.78
N ILE A 17 0.97 -1.55 6.57
CA ILE A 17 0.48 -0.25 6.08
C ILE A 17 -0.66 0.23 6.96
N LYS A 18 -1.67 -0.62 7.23
CA LYS A 18 -2.81 -0.28 8.10
C LYS A 18 -2.36 0.13 9.50
N GLU A 19 -1.46 -0.62 10.12
CA GLU A 19 -0.96 -0.29 11.46
C GLU A 19 -0.10 0.98 11.45
N ALA A 20 0.72 1.19 10.42
CA ALA A 20 1.51 2.41 10.29
C ALA A 20 0.64 3.64 10.05
N GLN A 21 -0.52 3.51 9.39
CA GLN A 21 -1.46 4.62 9.24
C GLN A 21 -1.95 5.13 10.61
N LYS A 22 -2.19 4.22 11.56
CA LYS A 22 -2.68 4.58 12.90
C LYS A 22 -1.66 5.40 13.70
N GLU A 23 -0.37 5.25 13.39
CA GLU A 23 0.73 5.98 14.02
C GLU A 23 1.19 7.21 13.21
N ASP A 24 0.69 7.42 11.98
CA ASP A 24 1.09 8.51 11.09
C ASP A 24 0.24 9.78 11.35
N SER A 25 0.88 10.80 11.92
CA SER A 25 0.22 12.07 12.25
C SER A 25 -0.17 12.91 11.02
N GLU A 26 0.51 12.74 9.87
CA GLU A 26 0.12 13.41 8.63
C GLU A 26 -1.19 12.81 8.10
N ILE A 27 -1.36 11.49 8.20
CA ILE A 27 -2.61 10.80 7.85
C ILE A 27 -3.76 11.26 8.74
N TRP A 28 -3.55 11.33 10.06
CA TRP A 28 -4.59 11.83 10.95
C TRP A 28 -4.92 13.31 10.71
N THR A 29 -3.94 14.13 10.29
CA THR A 29 -4.21 15.50 9.87
C THR A 29 -5.13 15.53 8.64
N ILE A 30 -4.96 14.61 7.68
CA ILE A 30 -5.86 14.48 6.52
C ILE A 30 -7.26 14.06 6.99
N VAL A 31 -7.35 13.10 7.92
CA VAL A 31 -8.62 12.63 8.50
C VAL A 31 -9.38 13.77 9.19
N GLU A 32 -8.69 14.59 9.99
CA GLU A 32 -9.29 15.75 10.67
C GLU A 32 -9.77 16.83 9.70
N ASN A 33 -9.18 16.89 8.50
CA ASN A 33 -9.52 17.84 7.45
C ASN A 33 -10.30 17.18 6.29
N LEU A 34 -10.95 16.03 6.53
CA LEU A 34 -11.85 15.38 5.58
C LEU A 34 -13.05 16.29 5.29
N ASP A 35 -12.92 17.15 4.28
CA ASP A 35 -14.05 17.89 3.72
C ASP A 35 -14.91 16.94 2.88
N GLU A 36 -16.22 17.20 2.81
CA GLU A 36 -17.19 16.38 2.07
C GLU A 36 -16.91 16.31 0.56
N GLN A 37 -16.00 17.16 0.06
CA GLN A 37 -15.55 17.19 -1.33
C GLN A 37 -14.30 16.34 -1.61
N THR A 38 -13.73 15.69 -0.60
CA THR A 38 -12.53 14.88 -0.76
C THR A 38 -12.88 13.42 -1.09
N GLU A 39 -12.19 12.81 -2.07
CA GLU A 39 -12.35 11.38 -2.41
C GLU A 39 -11.80 10.44 -1.31
N PHE A 40 -11.43 10.98 -0.15
CA PHE A 40 -10.91 10.21 0.98
C PHE A 40 -12.05 9.68 1.85
N ARG A 41 -11.86 8.48 2.37
CA ARG A 41 -12.80 7.82 3.29
C ARG A 41 -12.04 7.04 4.34
N LEU A 42 -12.55 7.06 5.56
CA LEU A 42 -12.12 6.19 6.64
C LEU A 42 -13.05 4.96 6.66
N ASP A 43 -12.49 3.76 6.82
CA ASP A 43 -13.28 2.54 6.98
C ASP A 43 -13.50 2.18 8.47
N GLU A 44 -14.11 1.01 8.72
CA GLU A 44 -14.40 0.52 10.09
C GLU A 44 -13.13 0.13 10.88
N ASP A 45 -11.98 -0.02 10.22
CA ASP A 45 -10.68 -0.37 10.82
C ASP A 45 -9.80 0.88 11.10
N ASP A 46 -10.36 2.09 10.99
CA ASP A 46 -9.65 3.37 11.02
C ASP A 46 -8.59 3.49 9.90
N VAL A 47 -8.84 2.87 8.74
CA VAL A 47 -7.92 2.89 7.60
C VAL A 47 -8.37 3.95 6.60
N LEU A 48 -7.44 4.81 6.20
CA LEU A 48 -7.67 5.86 5.21
C LEU A 48 -7.51 5.31 3.79
N TRP A 49 -8.53 5.54 2.98
CA TRP A 49 -8.59 5.20 1.56
C TRP A 49 -8.85 6.43 0.72
N GLN A 50 -8.28 6.51 -0.47
CA GLN A 50 -8.69 7.46 -1.52
C GLN A 50 -9.45 6.70 -2.62
N GLY A 51 -10.77 6.80 -2.63
CA GLY A 51 -11.63 5.97 -3.47
C GLY A 51 -11.44 4.47 -3.18
N THR A 52 -10.79 3.76 -4.09
CA THR A 52 -10.42 2.34 -3.96
C THR A 52 -8.94 2.10 -3.63
N ARG A 53 -8.14 3.18 -3.46
CA ARG A 53 -6.70 3.11 -3.19
C ARG A 53 -6.41 3.22 -1.70
N LEU A 54 -5.53 2.37 -1.18
CA LEU A 54 -5.06 2.42 0.20
C LEU A 54 -4.00 3.52 0.34
N CYS A 55 -4.17 4.45 1.28
CA CYS A 55 -3.17 5.49 1.52
C CYS A 55 -1.89 4.87 2.12
N VAL A 56 -0.73 5.13 1.54
CA VAL A 56 0.53 4.63 2.11
C VAL A 56 1.17 5.73 2.96
N PRO A 57 1.41 5.49 4.26
CA PRO A 57 2.18 6.38 5.13
C PRO A 57 3.50 6.81 4.47
N ASN A 58 4.05 7.96 4.86
CA ASN A 58 5.34 8.41 4.35
C ASN A 58 6.52 7.66 5.03
N ASP A 59 6.43 6.35 5.10
CA ASP A 59 7.44 5.45 5.66
C ASP A 59 8.32 4.87 4.54
N ALA A 60 9.62 5.15 4.62
CA ALA A 60 10.58 4.69 3.62
C ALA A 60 10.66 3.16 3.54
N THR A 61 10.51 2.45 4.67
CA THR A 61 10.53 0.99 4.76
C THR A 61 9.31 0.39 4.06
N LEU A 62 8.12 0.99 4.23
CA LEU A 62 6.91 0.54 3.53
C LEU A 62 7.00 0.80 2.03
N ARG A 63 7.53 1.96 1.62
CA ARG A 63 7.78 2.27 0.21
C ARG A 63 8.79 1.32 -0.42
N GLU A 64 9.89 1.02 0.26
CA GLU A 64 10.87 0.04 -0.20
C GLU A 64 10.29 -1.36 -0.27
N ALA A 65 9.47 -1.77 0.69
CA ALA A 65 8.80 -3.07 0.68
C ALA A 65 7.82 -3.19 -0.50
N LEU A 66 7.03 -2.14 -0.78
CA LEU A 66 6.15 -2.07 -1.96
C LEU A 66 6.93 -2.16 -3.27
N LEU A 67 8.05 -1.45 -3.38
CA LEU A 67 8.93 -1.50 -4.56
C LEU A 67 9.57 -2.88 -4.72
N THR A 68 10.01 -3.49 -3.61
CA THR A 68 10.62 -4.82 -3.60
C THR A 68 9.62 -5.88 -4.03
N GLU A 69 8.38 -5.79 -3.53
CA GLU A 69 7.32 -6.74 -3.89
C GLU A 69 6.87 -6.59 -5.34
N ALA A 70 6.76 -5.35 -5.84
CA ALA A 70 6.50 -5.16 -7.26
C ALA A 70 7.64 -5.75 -8.12
N CYS A 71 8.90 -5.50 -7.73
CA CYS A 71 10.08 -6.06 -8.39
C CYS A 71 10.14 -7.58 -8.33
N SER A 72 9.69 -8.22 -7.24
CA SER A 72 9.69 -9.68 -7.09
C SER A 72 8.56 -10.34 -7.91
N SER A 73 7.37 -9.73 -7.92
CA SER A 73 6.19 -10.18 -8.67
C SER A 73 6.42 -10.20 -10.19
N THR A 74 7.18 -9.23 -10.72
CA THR A 74 7.49 -9.17 -12.16
C THR A 74 8.46 -10.21 -12.68
N PHE A 75 9.22 -10.88 -11.80
CA PHE A 75 10.07 -12.00 -12.24
C PHE A 75 9.26 -13.23 -12.69
N SER A 76 7.93 -13.25 -12.53
CA SER A 76 7.12 -14.38 -12.97
C SER A 76 6.69 -14.35 -14.44
N VAL A 77 6.53 -13.21 -15.14
CA VAL A 77 6.12 -13.29 -16.57
C VAL A 77 6.44 -12.14 -17.55
N HIS A 78 6.84 -10.90 -17.20
CA HIS A 78 7.10 -9.88 -18.25
C HIS A 78 8.11 -8.76 -17.89
N PRO A 79 8.93 -8.29 -18.88
CA PRO A 79 9.93 -7.26 -18.67
C PRO A 79 9.32 -5.86 -18.83
N GLY A 80 9.13 -5.13 -17.73
CA GLY A 80 8.74 -3.72 -17.82
C GLY A 80 8.55 -3.06 -16.47
N SER A 81 9.60 -2.43 -15.95
CA SER A 81 9.57 -1.65 -14.70
C SER A 81 8.52 -0.54 -14.67
N THR A 82 8.16 0.00 -15.84
CA THR A 82 7.09 1.01 -15.99
C THR A 82 5.69 0.46 -15.69
N LYS A 83 5.44 -0.84 -15.95
CA LYS A 83 4.13 -1.47 -15.70
C LYS A 83 3.90 -1.70 -14.20
N MET A 84 4.95 -2.03 -13.46
CA MET A 84 4.90 -2.24 -12.01
C MET A 84 4.44 -1.02 -11.22
N TYR A 85 5.07 0.12 -11.49
CA TYR A 85 4.74 1.35 -10.80
C TYR A 85 3.30 1.81 -11.14
N HIS A 86 2.84 1.50 -12.36
CA HIS A 86 1.46 1.72 -12.76
C HIS A 86 0.50 0.81 -11.97
N ASP A 87 0.80 -0.47 -11.84
CA ASP A 87 -0.05 -1.44 -11.12
C ASP A 87 -0.11 -1.10 -9.62
N LEU A 88 1.01 -0.70 -8.99
CA LEU A 88 1.01 -0.21 -7.61
C LEU A 88 0.13 1.03 -7.44
N LYS A 89 0.23 2.01 -8.35
CA LYS A 89 -0.60 3.23 -8.33
C LYS A 89 -2.10 2.99 -8.53
N GLN A 90 -2.51 1.82 -9.00
CA GLN A 90 -3.92 1.46 -9.09
C GLN A 90 -4.51 1.05 -7.73
N HIS A 91 -3.68 0.58 -6.80
CA HIS A 91 -4.10 0.06 -5.50
C HIS A 91 -3.66 0.92 -4.31
N PHE A 92 -2.62 1.73 -4.48
CA PHE A 92 -2.04 2.56 -3.43
C PHE A 92 -2.05 4.04 -3.82
N TRP A 93 -2.30 4.90 -2.83
CA TRP A 93 -2.18 6.36 -2.92
C TRP A 93 -0.90 6.84 -2.24
#